data_AF-A0A357CDV0-F1
#
_entry.id   AF-A0A357CDV0-F1
#
_cell.length_a   1.000
_cell.length_b   1.000
_cell.length_c   1.000
_cell.angle_alpha   90.00
_cell.angle_beta   90.00
_cell.angle_gamma   90.00
#
_symmetry.space_group_name_H-M   'P 1'
#
loop_
_entity.id
_entity.type
_entity.pdbx_description
1 polymer ?
#
loop_
_entity_poly.entity_id
_entity_poly.type
_entity_poly.pdbx_seq_one_letter_code
_entity_poly.pdbx_strand_id
1 'polypeptide(L)'
;DTELTAEDLQDLVSRYLAMVKKAIGHEFPQDPKEQLYGAINAVFGSWMNDRAITYRKLNKIPDEWGTAVNIQSMVFGNMGTTSATGVAFTRNPSNGKNEFYGEYLINAQGEDVVAGIRTPQQIGLEASRNWAAGNNVSEADRKTKFPSLEEIMPEVYKELIEIRARLEKHYHDMQDIEFTVQDHKLYMLQTRNGKRTGPAAVHIAVEMVGEGLIDEKTAVMRV
;
A
#
# COMPACT_ATOMS: atom_id res chain seq x y z
N ASP A 1 2.42 -18.65 10.82
CA ASP A 1 1.31 -18.04 11.58
C ASP A 1 -0.05 -18.69 11.36
N THR A 2 -0.23 -19.53 10.34
CA THR A 2 -1.52 -20.20 10.07
C THR A 2 -1.74 -21.50 10.86
N GLU A 3 -0.79 -21.91 11.71
CA GLU A 3 -0.87 -23.16 12.48
C GLU A 3 -1.42 -22.97 13.89
N LEU A 4 -1.57 -21.72 14.35
CA LEU A 4 -2.16 -21.42 15.65
C LEU A 4 -3.69 -21.46 15.56
N THR A 5 -4.30 -22.15 16.53
CA THR A 5 -5.76 -22.16 16.70
C THR A 5 -6.24 -20.85 17.32
N ALA A 6 -7.55 -20.61 17.31
CA ALA A 6 -8.14 -19.45 17.97
C ALA A 6 -7.84 -19.47 19.49
N GLU A 7 -7.82 -20.65 20.10
CA GLU A 7 -7.47 -20.87 21.50
C GLU A 7 -6.00 -20.52 21.76
N ASP A 8 -5.07 -20.92 20.88
CA ASP A 8 -3.66 -20.54 21.01
C ASP A 8 -3.47 -19.02 20.93
N LEU A 9 -4.22 -18.35 20.06
CA LEU A 9 -4.19 -16.89 19.95
C LEU A 9 -4.72 -16.20 21.21
N GLN A 10 -5.75 -16.75 21.87
CA GLN A 10 -6.25 -16.24 23.15
C GLN A 10 -5.21 -16.37 24.28
N ASP A 11 -4.49 -17.50 24.34
CA ASP A 11 -3.36 -17.66 25.26
C ASP A 11 -2.25 -16.64 24.96
N LEU A 12 -1.92 -16.46 23.68
CA LEU A 12 -0.89 -15.52 23.25
C LEU A 12 -1.22 -14.08 23.64
N VAL A 13 -2.49 -13.66 23.50
CA VAL A 13 -2.95 -12.34 23.96
C VAL A 13 -2.72 -12.17 25.46
N SER A 14 -3.06 -13.18 26.26
CA SER A 14 -2.86 -13.14 27.72
C SER A 14 -1.38 -12.98 28.08
N ARG A 15 -0.49 -13.69 27.37
CA ARG A 15 0.96 -13.59 27.53
C ARG A 15 1.49 -12.22 27.11
N TYR A 16 0.96 -11.64 26.02
CA TYR A 16 1.33 -10.30 25.56
C TYR A 16 0.94 -9.23 26.57
N LEU A 17 -0.28 -9.30 27.12
CA LEU A 17 -0.73 -8.37 28.17
C LEU A 17 0.15 -8.44 29.42
N ALA A 18 0.56 -9.65 29.83
CA ALA A 18 1.49 -9.82 30.95
C ALA A 18 2.88 -9.25 30.63
N MET A 19 3.39 -9.45 29.40
CA MET A 19 4.66 -8.87 28.96
C MET A 19 4.62 -7.35 28.91
N VAL A 20 3.54 -6.75 28.40
CA VAL A 20 3.34 -5.29 28.40
C VAL A 20 3.40 -4.78 29.83
N LYS A 21 2.62 -5.36 30.75
CA LYS A 21 2.62 -4.98 32.17
C LYS A 21 4.00 -5.04 32.80
N LYS A 22 4.78 -6.08 32.49
CA LYS A 22 6.16 -6.23 32.97
C LYS A 22 7.09 -5.17 32.37
N ALA A 23 6.92 -4.81 31.11
CA ALA A 23 7.80 -3.90 30.39
C ALA A 23 7.57 -2.42 30.77
N ILE A 24 6.32 -1.99 30.91
CA ILE A 24 5.96 -0.58 31.14
C ILE A 24 5.46 -0.27 32.55
N GLY A 25 5.31 -1.30 33.40
CA GLY A 25 4.93 -1.16 34.81
C GLY A 25 3.44 -0.96 35.07
N HIS A 26 2.61 -0.89 34.03
CA HIS A 26 1.15 -0.78 34.14
C HIS A 26 0.44 -1.63 33.07
N GLU A 27 -0.84 -1.89 33.28
CA GLU A 27 -1.64 -2.71 32.36
C GLU A 27 -1.83 -2.03 31.01
N PHE A 28 -2.09 -2.84 29.97
CA PHE A 28 -2.44 -2.32 28.65
C PHE A 28 -3.78 -1.57 28.74
N PRO A 29 -3.85 -0.31 28.28
CA PRO A 29 -5.05 0.52 28.42
C PRO A 29 -6.24 -0.15 27.72
N GLN A 30 -7.36 -0.30 28.42
CA GLN A 30 -8.58 -0.90 27.85
C GLN A 30 -9.53 0.16 27.27
N ASP A 31 -9.40 1.43 27.67
CA ASP A 31 -10.18 2.51 27.09
C ASP A 31 -9.61 2.86 25.69
N PRO A 32 -10.41 2.73 24.61
CA PRO A 32 -9.98 3.10 23.27
C PRO A 32 -9.58 4.58 23.14
N LYS A 33 -10.12 5.48 23.97
CA LYS A 33 -9.73 6.90 23.96
C LYS A 33 -8.32 7.09 24.53
N GLU A 34 -7.98 6.38 25.60
CA GLU A 34 -6.61 6.40 26.13
C GLU A 34 -5.61 5.84 25.11
N GLN A 35 -5.96 4.75 24.43
CA GLN A 35 -5.16 4.21 23.33
C GLN A 35 -4.98 5.22 22.20
N LEU A 36 -6.06 5.90 21.79
CA LEU A 36 -6.04 6.91 20.74
C LEU A 36 -5.10 8.08 21.06
N TYR A 37 -5.24 8.68 22.25
CA TYR A 37 -4.36 9.77 22.68
C TYR A 37 -2.92 9.29 22.92
N GLY A 38 -2.72 8.06 23.39
CA GLY A 38 -1.41 7.43 23.46
C GLY A 38 -0.75 7.34 22.09
N ALA A 39 -1.48 6.90 21.06
CA ALA A 39 -1.00 6.83 19.68
C ALA A 39 -0.69 8.22 19.09
N ILE A 40 -1.57 9.21 19.27
CA ILE A 40 -1.34 10.60 18.83
C ILE A 40 -0.03 11.14 19.42
N ASN A 41 0.14 11.01 20.74
CA ASN A 41 1.33 11.49 21.44
C ASN A 41 2.59 10.74 21.00
N ALA A 42 2.50 9.43 20.76
CA ALA A 42 3.61 8.64 20.25
C ALA A 42 4.04 9.11 18.85
N VAL A 43 3.10 9.45 17.96
CA VAL A 43 3.42 9.97 16.62
C VAL A 43 4.14 11.33 16.75
N PHE A 44 3.64 12.25 17.55
CA PHE A 44 4.32 13.54 17.77
C PHE A 44 5.70 13.36 18.40
N GLY A 45 5.85 12.47 19.39
CA GLY A 45 7.15 12.14 19.98
C GLY A 45 8.12 11.52 18.97
N SER A 46 7.62 10.74 18.00
CA SER A 46 8.43 10.12 16.96
C SER A 46 9.09 11.13 16.03
N TRP A 47 8.51 12.33 15.87
CA TRP A 47 9.13 13.41 15.07
C TRP A 47 10.50 13.82 15.61
N MET A 48 10.71 13.72 16.93
CA MET A 48 11.96 14.16 17.56
C MET A 48 12.91 13.00 17.89
N ASN A 49 12.68 11.81 17.35
CA ASN A 49 13.63 10.70 17.55
C ASN A 49 14.91 10.87 16.71
N ASP A 50 16.00 10.23 17.14
CA ASP A 50 17.32 10.37 16.50
C ASP A 50 17.32 9.98 15.02
N ARG A 51 16.53 8.96 14.67
CA ARG A 51 16.39 8.48 13.29
C ARG A 51 15.72 9.54 12.41
N ALA A 52 14.65 10.18 12.88
CA ALA A 52 13.91 11.22 12.19
C ALA A 52 14.73 12.49 12.04
N ILE A 53 15.45 12.91 13.10
CA ILE A 53 16.39 14.04 13.04
C ILE A 53 17.45 13.81 11.97
N THR A 54 18.06 12.61 11.96
CA THR A 54 19.06 12.25 10.95
C THR A 54 18.46 12.26 9.54
N TYR A 55 17.28 11.67 9.37
CA TYR A 55 16.56 11.65 8.09
C TYR A 55 16.31 13.07 7.56
N ARG A 56 15.83 13.98 8.41
CA ARG A 56 15.56 15.37 8.02
C ARG A 56 16.83 16.12 7.62
N LYS A 57 17.94 15.93 8.35
CA LYS A 57 19.24 16.51 7.98
C LYS A 57 19.70 16.04 6.60
N LEU A 58 19.60 14.74 6.32
CA LEU A 58 19.99 14.17 5.02
C LEU A 58 19.11 14.66 3.87
N ASN A 59 17.81 14.83 4.13
CA ASN A 59 16.83 15.24 3.12
C ASN A 59 16.54 16.76 3.11
N LYS A 60 17.24 17.55 3.93
CA LYS A 60 17.07 19.01 4.08
C LYS A 60 15.62 19.41 4.40
N ILE A 61 14.96 18.64 5.26
CA ILE A 61 13.60 18.92 5.70
C ILE A 61 13.66 19.76 6.99
N PRO A 62 12.96 20.91 7.07
CA PRO A 62 12.97 21.74 8.27
C PRO A 62 12.33 21.05 9.48
N ASP A 63 12.88 21.30 10.68
CA ASP A 63 12.41 20.68 11.93
C ASP A 63 11.04 21.23 12.35
N GLU A 64 10.76 22.48 12.02
CA GLU A 64 9.57 23.23 12.43
C GLU A 64 8.27 22.78 11.73
N TRP A 65 8.36 21.97 10.68
CA TRP A 65 7.16 21.47 9.97
C TRP A 65 6.32 20.53 10.83
N GLY A 66 6.95 19.76 11.71
CA GLY A 66 6.26 18.73 12.49
C GLY A 66 5.73 17.56 11.64
N THR A 67 4.86 16.76 12.24
CA THR A 67 4.10 15.71 11.56
C THR A 67 2.63 15.83 11.91
N ALA A 68 1.76 15.53 10.95
CA ALA A 68 0.33 15.35 11.20
C ALA A 68 0.05 13.96 11.79
N VAL A 69 -1.17 13.79 12.32
CA VAL A 69 -1.72 12.48 12.72
C VAL A 69 -3.04 12.27 11.96
N ASN A 70 -3.10 11.20 11.17
CA ASN A 70 -4.32 10.82 10.45
C ASN A 70 -5.06 9.76 11.25
N ILE A 71 -6.29 10.06 11.67
CA ILE A 71 -7.19 9.12 12.34
C ILE A 71 -8.26 8.72 11.33
N GLN A 72 -8.30 7.45 10.96
CA GLN A 72 -9.14 6.94 9.88
C GLN A 72 -10.00 5.78 10.39
N SER A 73 -11.20 5.63 9.82
CA SER A 73 -12.00 4.42 10.02
C SER A 73 -11.28 3.21 9.44
N MET A 74 -11.24 2.11 10.18
CA MET A 74 -10.66 0.86 9.71
C MET A 74 -11.54 0.20 8.64
N VAL A 75 -10.86 -0.45 7.70
CA VAL A 75 -11.43 -1.43 6.76
C VAL A 75 -10.50 -2.64 6.70
N PHE A 76 -11.03 -3.80 6.36
CA PHE A 76 -10.37 -5.09 6.56
C PHE A 76 -10.31 -5.88 5.25
N GLY A 77 -9.09 -6.09 4.74
CA GLY A 77 -8.82 -6.97 3.59
C GLY A 77 -8.76 -8.46 3.94
N ASN A 78 -8.89 -8.80 5.24
CA ASN A 78 -8.72 -10.14 5.82
C ASN A 78 -10.02 -10.76 6.34
N MET A 79 -11.17 -10.44 5.72
CA MET A 79 -12.48 -11.02 6.07
C MET A 79 -12.87 -12.23 5.20
N GLY A 80 -11.90 -12.93 4.63
CA GLY A 80 -12.12 -14.08 3.74
C GLY A 80 -11.81 -13.79 2.28
N THR A 81 -12.28 -14.68 1.39
CA THR A 81 -11.91 -14.70 -0.03
C THR A 81 -12.52 -13.57 -0.86
N THR A 82 -13.53 -12.88 -0.32
CA THR A 82 -14.18 -11.71 -0.93
C THR A 82 -13.51 -10.38 -0.55
N SER A 83 -12.42 -10.46 0.22
CA SER A 83 -11.66 -9.31 0.72
C SER A 83 -10.19 -9.41 0.31
N ALA A 84 -9.56 -8.27 0.11
CA ALA A 84 -8.18 -8.16 -0.33
C ALA A 84 -7.55 -6.83 0.07
N THR A 85 -6.24 -6.72 -0.01
CA THR A 85 -5.52 -5.45 0.12
C THR A 85 -4.42 -5.41 -0.93
N GLY A 86 -4.08 -4.21 -1.40
CA GLY A 86 -3.06 -4.06 -2.42
C GLY A 86 -2.47 -2.67 -2.51
N VAL A 87 -1.36 -2.60 -3.22
CA VAL A 87 -0.63 -1.39 -3.56
C VAL A 87 -0.44 -1.34 -5.07
N ALA A 88 -0.62 -0.17 -5.67
CA ALA A 88 -0.49 -0.03 -7.11
C ALA A 88 0.10 1.32 -7.50
N PHE A 89 0.67 1.36 -8.69
CA PHE A 89 1.12 2.54 -9.38
C PHE A 89 0.29 2.70 -10.64
N THR A 90 -0.13 3.92 -10.93
CA THR A 90 -0.93 4.21 -12.13
C THR A 90 -0.13 4.07 -13.42
N ARG A 91 1.21 4.06 -13.36
CA ARG A 91 2.15 3.65 -14.42
C ARG A 91 3.30 2.89 -13.79
N ASN A 92 4.04 2.10 -14.56
CA ASN A 92 5.15 1.31 -14.02
C ASN A 92 6.28 2.24 -13.49
N PRO A 93 6.65 2.16 -12.20
CA PRO A 93 7.63 3.07 -11.60
C PRO A 93 9.08 2.77 -12.02
N SER A 94 9.33 1.62 -12.63
CA SER A 94 10.65 1.15 -13.04
C SER A 94 10.99 1.51 -14.49
N ASN A 95 10.04 1.32 -15.42
CA ASN A 95 10.25 1.56 -16.85
C ASN A 95 9.42 2.72 -17.42
N GLY A 96 8.43 3.22 -16.68
CA GLY A 96 7.59 4.35 -17.06
C GLY A 96 6.38 4.02 -17.94
N LYS A 97 6.25 2.79 -18.44
CA LYS A 97 5.14 2.39 -19.32
C LYS A 97 3.78 2.66 -18.68
N ASN A 98 2.81 3.06 -19.49
CA ASN A 98 1.42 3.30 -19.10
C ASN A 98 0.62 2.01 -18.79
N GLU A 99 1.12 1.19 -17.88
CA GLU A 99 0.49 -0.05 -17.40
C GLU A 99 0.08 0.09 -15.92
N PHE A 100 -1.07 -0.49 -15.54
CA PHE A 100 -1.49 -0.48 -14.15
C PHE A 100 -0.67 -1.53 -13.39
N TYR A 101 0.30 -1.05 -12.62
CA TYR A 101 1.36 -1.88 -12.06
C TYR A 101 1.17 -2.00 -10.56
N GLY A 102 1.01 -3.20 -10.04
CA GLY A 102 0.86 -3.36 -8.60
C GLY A 102 0.56 -4.78 -8.17
N GLU A 103 0.51 -4.93 -6.85
CA GLU A 103 0.38 -6.22 -6.19
C GLU A 103 -0.72 -6.20 -5.15
N TYR A 104 -1.31 -7.37 -4.90
CA TYR A 104 -2.37 -7.54 -3.93
C TYR A 104 -2.29 -8.92 -3.26
N LEU A 105 -3.00 -9.05 -2.13
CA LEU A 105 -3.21 -10.31 -1.44
C LEU A 105 -4.69 -10.44 -1.05
N ILE A 106 -5.28 -11.61 -1.32
CA ILE A 106 -6.60 -12.01 -0.83
C ILE A 106 -6.52 -12.35 0.65
N ASN A 107 -7.55 -12.03 1.42
CA ASN A 107 -7.66 -12.38 2.83
C ASN A 107 -6.39 -11.98 3.61
N ALA A 108 -6.03 -10.70 3.53
CA ALA A 108 -4.76 -10.16 4.02
C ALA A 108 -4.94 -8.71 4.50
N GLN A 109 -4.05 -8.24 5.37
CA GLN A 109 -3.93 -6.82 5.70
C GLN A 109 -2.70 -6.20 5.02
N GLY A 110 -2.65 -4.88 4.94
CA GLY A 110 -1.57 -4.16 4.23
C GLY A 110 -0.16 -4.57 4.70
N GLU A 111 -0.02 -4.94 5.98
CA GLU A 111 1.22 -5.48 6.54
C GLU A 111 1.70 -6.74 5.80
N ASP A 112 0.81 -7.66 5.45
CA ASP A 112 1.17 -8.91 4.77
C ASP A 112 1.77 -8.68 3.38
N VAL A 113 1.32 -7.62 2.70
CA VAL A 113 1.83 -7.23 1.37
C VAL A 113 3.27 -6.72 1.49
N VAL A 114 3.59 -6.02 2.57
CA VAL A 114 4.93 -5.43 2.80
C VAL A 114 5.89 -6.41 3.47
N ALA A 115 5.40 -7.30 4.33
CA ALA A 115 6.23 -8.23 5.10
C ALA A 115 6.93 -9.29 4.23
N GLY A 116 6.45 -9.55 3.01
CA GLY A 116 7.06 -10.50 2.07
C GLY A 116 6.94 -11.97 2.50
N ILE A 117 6.08 -12.28 3.47
CA ILE A 117 5.83 -13.65 3.95
C ILE A 117 4.99 -14.44 2.93
N ARG A 118 4.04 -13.76 2.29
CA ARG A 118 3.18 -14.30 1.23
C ARG A 118 3.63 -13.73 -0.11
N THR A 119 3.67 -14.55 -1.15
CA THR A 119 3.94 -14.09 -2.51
C THR A 119 2.79 -13.18 -2.98
N PRO A 120 3.04 -11.88 -3.20
CA PRO A 120 2.01 -10.98 -3.71
C PRO A 120 1.59 -11.36 -5.13
N GLN A 121 0.33 -11.12 -5.47
CA GLN A 121 -0.24 -11.44 -6.78
C GLN A 121 -0.41 -10.16 -7.59
N GLN A 122 -0.31 -10.24 -8.91
CA GLN A 122 -0.37 -9.07 -9.78
C GLN A 122 -1.81 -8.58 -9.97
N ILE A 123 -2.02 -7.27 -10.03
CA ILE A 123 -3.38 -6.70 -10.17
C ILE A 123 -3.96 -6.98 -11.56
N GLY A 124 -3.22 -6.66 -12.64
CA GLY A 124 -3.66 -6.88 -14.02
C GLY A 124 -3.27 -8.25 -14.57
N LEU A 125 -4.06 -8.77 -15.50
CA LEU A 125 -3.85 -10.09 -16.13
C LEU A 125 -2.56 -10.15 -16.95
N GLU A 126 -2.27 -9.10 -17.71
CA GLU A 126 -1.03 -9.04 -18.52
C GLU A 126 0.21 -9.07 -17.63
N ALA A 127 0.22 -8.27 -16.55
CA ALA A 127 1.29 -8.27 -15.56
C ALA A 127 1.45 -9.66 -14.90
N SER A 128 0.33 -10.30 -14.54
CA SER A 128 0.31 -11.67 -14.00
C SER A 128 0.93 -12.69 -14.96
N ARG A 129 0.62 -12.61 -16.26
CA ARG A 129 1.19 -13.49 -17.29
C ARG A 129 2.68 -13.25 -17.49
N ASN A 130 3.12 -11.99 -17.52
CA ASN A 130 4.53 -11.63 -17.63
C ASN A 130 5.33 -12.11 -16.42
N TRP A 131 4.79 -11.96 -15.21
CA TRP A 131 5.38 -12.50 -13.99
C TRP A 131 5.49 -14.04 -14.05
N ALA A 132 4.45 -14.73 -14.49
CA ALA A 132 4.44 -16.19 -14.60
C ALA A 132 5.50 -16.69 -15.59
N ALA A 133 5.61 -16.06 -16.76
CA ALA A 133 6.63 -16.36 -17.76
C ALA A 133 8.05 -16.15 -17.20
N GLY A 134 8.27 -15.07 -16.46
CA GLY A 134 9.57 -14.78 -15.81
C GLY A 134 9.93 -15.73 -14.67
N ASN A 135 8.95 -16.42 -14.07
CA ASN A 135 9.13 -17.32 -12.93
C ASN A 135 8.93 -18.81 -13.29
N ASN A 136 8.87 -19.16 -14.58
CA ASN A 136 8.60 -20.51 -15.07
C ASN A 136 7.32 -21.15 -14.48
N VAL A 137 6.28 -20.33 -14.27
CA VAL A 137 4.97 -20.79 -13.80
C VAL A 137 4.07 -21.01 -15.01
N SER A 138 3.45 -22.20 -15.11
CA SER A 138 2.51 -22.51 -16.20
C SER A 138 1.26 -21.64 -16.11
N GLU A 139 0.59 -21.38 -17.23
CA GLU A 139 -0.68 -20.61 -17.22
C GLU A 139 -1.75 -21.29 -16.34
N ALA A 140 -1.75 -22.63 -16.29
CA ALA A 140 -2.65 -23.39 -15.43
C ALA A 140 -2.34 -23.18 -13.94
N ASP A 141 -1.06 -23.17 -13.56
CA ASP A 141 -0.63 -22.88 -12.18
C ASP A 141 -0.88 -21.43 -11.81
N ARG A 142 -0.59 -20.47 -12.71
CA ARG A 142 -0.85 -19.04 -12.49
C ARG A 142 -2.33 -18.83 -12.19
N LYS A 143 -3.22 -19.31 -13.05
CA LYS A 143 -4.66 -19.10 -12.90
C LYS A 143 -5.23 -19.69 -11.61
N THR A 144 -4.66 -20.78 -11.11
CA THR A 144 -5.17 -21.48 -9.92
C THR A 144 -4.50 -21.06 -8.62
N LYS A 145 -3.20 -20.76 -8.64
CA LYS A 145 -2.39 -20.46 -7.44
C LYS A 145 -2.04 -18.97 -7.30
N PHE A 146 -1.95 -18.25 -8.42
CA PHE A 146 -1.52 -16.85 -8.48
C PHE A 146 -2.42 -16.01 -9.40
N PRO A 147 -3.75 -16.06 -9.23
CA PRO A 147 -4.66 -15.36 -10.12
C PRO A 147 -4.47 -13.84 -10.06
N SER A 148 -4.77 -13.14 -11.15
CA SER A 148 -4.78 -11.68 -11.14
C SER A 148 -6.04 -11.12 -10.47
N LEU A 149 -5.97 -9.92 -9.90
CA LEU A 149 -7.16 -9.26 -9.33
C LEU A 149 -8.25 -9.07 -10.40
N GLU A 150 -7.83 -8.74 -11.63
CA GLU A 150 -8.69 -8.65 -12.80
C GLU A 150 -9.52 -9.92 -13.06
N GLU A 151 -8.98 -11.11 -12.79
CA GLU A 151 -9.70 -12.36 -12.98
C GLU A 151 -10.63 -12.72 -11.81
N ILE A 152 -10.21 -12.46 -10.56
CA ILE A 152 -10.96 -12.91 -9.37
C ILE A 152 -11.95 -11.87 -8.85
N MET A 153 -11.71 -10.59 -9.09
CA MET A 153 -12.52 -9.46 -8.65
C MET A 153 -12.66 -8.44 -9.80
N PRO A 154 -13.23 -8.83 -10.96
CA PRO A 154 -13.26 -7.99 -12.16
C PRO A 154 -13.97 -6.65 -11.94
N GLU A 155 -15.03 -6.61 -11.14
CA GLU A 155 -15.76 -5.37 -10.83
C GLU A 155 -14.89 -4.39 -10.02
N VAL A 156 -14.15 -4.90 -9.04
CA VAL A 156 -13.19 -4.09 -8.25
C VAL A 156 -12.06 -3.59 -9.15
N TYR A 157 -11.51 -4.46 -10.00
CA TYR A 157 -10.45 -4.08 -10.92
C TYR A 157 -10.91 -2.97 -11.88
N LYS A 158 -12.13 -3.08 -12.40
CA LYS A 158 -12.74 -2.04 -13.24
C LYS A 158 -12.86 -0.71 -12.48
N GLU A 159 -13.35 -0.73 -11.24
CA GLU A 159 -13.44 0.47 -10.39
C GLU A 159 -12.05 1.08 -10.12
N LEU A 160 -11.02 0.26 -9.88
CA LEU A 160 -9.63 0.71 -9.72
C LEU A 160 -9.09 1.39 -10.99
N ILE A 161 -9.41 0.88 -12.18
CA ILE A 161 -9.00 1.51 -13.45
C ILE A 161 -9.70 2.87 -13.64
N GLU A 162 -10.95 3.00 -13.26
CA GLU A 162 -11.67 4.28 -13.29
C GLU A 162 -11.05 5.29 -12.29
N ILE A 163 -10.71 4.83 -11.09
CA ILE A 163 -10.03 5.65 -10.06
C ILE A 163 -8.63 6.05 -10.53
N ARG A 164 -7.84 5.13 -11.10
CA ARG A 164 -6.53 5.39 -11.72
C ARG A 164 -6.61 6.57 -12.68
N ALA A 165 -7.54 6.53 -13.63
CA ALA A 165 -7.71 7.59 -14.63
C ALA A 165 -8.10 8.93 -13.99
N ARG A 166 -8.99 8.92 -12.99
CA ARG A 166 -9.40 10.13 -12.25
C ARG A 166 -8.24 10.76 -11.47
N LEU A 167 -7.42 9.92 -10.82
CA LEU A 167 -6.28 10.37 -10.03
C LEU A 167 -5.19 10.97 -10.92
N GLU A 168 -4.81 10.31 -12.02
CA GLU A 168 -3.85 10.89 -12.98
C GLU A 168 -4.37 12.20 -13.56
N LYS A 169 -5.66 12.27 -13.93
CA LYS A 169 -6.26 13.50 -14.43
C LYS A 169 -6.25 14.63 -13.41
N HIS A 170 -6.45 14.33 -12.13
CA HIS A 170 -6.53 15.34 -11.08
C HIS A 170 -5.14 15.86 -10.69
N TYR A 171 -4.21 14.95 -10.38
CA TYR A 171 -2.88 15.30 -9.93
C TYR A 171 -1.92 15.63 -11.09
N HIS A 172 -2.35 15.33 -12.32
CA HIS A 172 -1.57 15.44 -13.54
C HIS A 172 -0.25 14.67 -13.46
N ASP A 173 -0.13 13.62 -12.65
CA ASP A 173 1.10 12.85 -12.44
C ASP A 173 0.79 11.40 -12.07
N MET A 174 1.76 10.50 -12.24
CA MET A 174 1.65 9.10 -11.86
C MET A 174 1.46 9.00 -10.34
N GLN A 175 0.46 8.22 -9.91
CA GLN A 175 0.13 8.03 -8.51
C GLN A 175 0.52 6.63 -8.02
N ASP A 176 1.04 6.59 -6.80
CA ASP A 176 1.16 5.42 -5.93
C ASP A 176 -0.09 5.39 -5.05
N ILE A 177 -0.82 4.27 -5.04
CA ILE A 177 -2.11 4.09 -4.40
C ILE A 177 -2.12 2.86 -3.51
N GLU A 178 -2.78 3.00 -2.36
CA GLU A 178 -3.06 1.90 -1.45
C GLU A 178 -4.58 1.70 -1.35
N PHE A 179 -5.02 0.45 -1.44
CA PHE A 179 -6.44 0.12 -1.41
C PHE A 179 -6.74 -1.14 -0.61
N THR A 180 -7.98 -1.24 -0.16
CA THR A 180 -8.52 -2.43 0.50
C THR A 180 -9.89 -2.73 -0.08
N VAL A 181 -10.16 -4.01 -0.33
CA VAL A 181 -11.46 -4.56 -0.65
C VAL A 181 -11.97 -5.24 0.62
N GLN A 182 -13.08 -4.77 1.16
CA GLN A 182 -13.75 -5.41 2.28
C GLN A 182 -15.12 -5.86 1.80
N ASP A 183 -15.32 -7.18 1.76
CA ASP A 183 -16.56 -7.82 1.32
C ASP A 183 -17.10 -7.23 0.00
N HIS A 184 -16.32 -7.42 -1.07
CA HIS A 184 -16.56 -6.90 -2.42
C HIS A 184 -16.58 -5.37 -2.59
N LYS A 185 -16.46 -4.59 -1.52
CA LYS A 185 -16.46 -3.12 -1.59
C LYS A 185 -15.03 -2.57 -1.57
N LEU A 186 -14.71 -1.75 -2.57
CA LEU A 186 -13.42 -1.07 -2.69
C LEU A 186 -13.36 0.17 -1.78
N TYR A 187 -12.20 0.36 -1.15
CA TYR A 187 -11.83 1.53 -0.37
C TYR A 187 -10.43 1.98 -0.77
N MET A 188 -10.28 3.26 -1.09
CA MET A 188 -8.98 3.90 -1.32
C MET A 188 -8.46 4.45 0.01
N LEU A 189 -7.25 4.04 0.40
CA LEU A 189 -6.66 4.38 1.70
C LEU A 189 -5.65 5.52 1.59
N GLN A 190 -4.80 5.47 0.56
CA GLN A 190 -3.77 6.46 0.33
C GLN A 190 -3.58 6.68 -1.17
N THR A 191 -3.22 7.91 -1.53
CA THR A 191 -2.64 8.23 -2.83
C THR A 191 -1.56 9.29 -2.66
N ARG A 192 -0.51 9.21 -3.48
CA ARG A 192 0.56 10.21 -3.55
C ARG A 192 1.23 10.14 -4.91
N ASN A 193 1.95 11.20 -5.29
CA ASN A 193 2.84 11.13 -6.46
C ASN A 193 3.85 9.99 -6.27
N GLY A 194 3.83 9.04 -7.21
CA GLY A 194 4.63 7.83 -7.07
C GLY A 194 6.12 8.11 -7.27
N LYS A 195 6.96 7.55 -6.39
CA LYS A 195 8.41 7.52 -6.63
C LYS A 195 8.70 6.60 -7.81
N ARG A 196 9.70 6.97 -8.60
CA ARG A 196 10.04 6.30 -9.86
C ARG A 196 11.51 6.43 -10.17
N THR A 197 12.02 5.57 -11.06
CA THR A 197 13.40 5.66 -11.55
C THR A 197 13.55 6.87 -12.49
N GLY A 198 14.78 7.34 -12.69
CA GLY A 198 15.07 8.41 -13.65
C GLY A 198 14.54 8.12 -15.07
N PRO A 199 14.81 6.93 -15.64
CA PRO A 199 14.24 6.54 -16.94
C PRO A 199 12.71 6.55 -16.96
N ALA A 200 12.05 6.07 -15.90
CA ALA A 200 10.60 6.11 -15.79
C ALA A 200 10.07 7.55 -15.72
N ALA A 201 10.75 8.45 -15.00
CA ALA A 201 10.36 9.87 -14.91
C ALA A 201 10.33 10.53 -16.29
N VAL A 202 11.38 10.33 -17.10
CA VAL A 202 11.46 10.85 -18.47
C VAL A 202 10.34 10.28 -19.34
N HIS A 203 10.15 8.96 -19.32
CA HIS A 203 9.15 8.30 -20.16
C HIS A 203 7.73 8.78 -19.82
N ILE A 204 7.38 8.81 -18.52
CA ILE A 204 6.08 9.27 -18.04
C ILE A 204 5.84 10.73 -18.43
N ALA A 205 6.85 11.60 -18.25
CA ALA A 205 6.70 13.02 -18.58
C ALA A 205 6.45 13.24 -20.08
N VAL A 206 7.16 12.52 -20.94
CA VAL A 206 6.98 12.59 -22.41
C VAL A 206 5.61 12.06 -22.83
N GLU A 207 5.19 10.91 -22.30
CA GLU A 207 3.85 10.37 -22.58
C GLU A 207 2.74 11.31 -22.14
N MET A 208 2.83 11.87 -20.93
CA MET A 208 1.83 12.80 -20.40
C MET A 208 1.72 14.10 -21.22
N VAL A 209 2.81 14.57 -21.84
CA VAL A 209 2.75 15.67 -22.82
C VAL A 209 2.01 15.22 -24.09
N GLY A 210 2.34 14.03 -24.62
CA GLY A 210 1.67 13.47 -25.79
C GLY A 210 0.17 13.23 -25.58
N GLU A 211 -0.23 12.89 -24.36
CA GLU A 211 -1.63 12.74 -23.94
C GLU A 211 -2.33 14.09 -23.66
N GLY A 212 -1.59 15.20 -23.64
CA GLY A 212 -2.11 16.53 -23.32
C GLY A 212 -2.46 16.72 -21.83
N LEU A 213 -1.92 15.87 -20.95
CA LEU A 213 -2.13 15.94 -19.51
C LEU A 213 -1.25 17.01 -18.85
N ILE A 214 -0.06 17.27 -19.40
CA ILE A 214 0.85 18.33 -18.94
C ILE A 214 1.48 19.07 -20.12
N ASP A 215 2.01 20.27 -19.88
CA ASP A 215 2.80 21.01 -20.85
C ASP A 215 4.30 20.66 -20.78
N GLU A 216 5.06 21.04 -21.81
CA GLU A 216 6.50 20.78 -21.90
C GLU A 216 7.29 21.38 -20.73
N LYS A 217 6.87 22.56 -20.24
CA LYS A 217 7.51 23.23 -19.11
C LYS A 217 7.35 22.42 -17.83
N THR A 218 6.16 21.87 -17.59
CA THR A 218 5.88 21.00 -16.45
C THR A 218 6.66 19.70 -16.56
N ALA A 219 6.78 19.13 -17.77
CA ALA A 219 7.56 17.92 -18.01
C ALA A 219 9.03 18.09 -17.62
N VAL A 220 9.66 19.22 -17.99
CA VAL A 220 11.07 19.53 -17.63
C VAL A 220 11.27 19.61 -16.11
N MET A 221 10.28 20.09 -15.35
CA MET A 221 10.39 20.22 -13.90
C MET A 221 10.24 18.89 -13.13
N ARG A 222 9.92 17.78 -13.80
CA ARG A 222 9.61 16.48 -13.19
C ARG A 222 10.67 15.40 -13.42
N VAL A 223 11.78 15.76 -14.06
CA VAL A 223 12.90 14.87 -14.38
C VAL A 223 14.13 15.26 -13.57
#